data_AF-A0A140PTA1-F1
#
_entry.id   AF-A0A140PTA1-F1
#
_cell.length_a   1.000
_cell.length_b   1.000
_cell.length_c   1.000
_cell.angle_alpha   90.00
_cell.angle_beta   90.00
_cell.angle_gamma   90.00
#
_symmetry.space_group_name_H-M   'P 1'
#
loop_
_entity.id
_entity.type
_entity.pdbx_description
1 polymer ?
#
loop_
_entity_poly.entity_id
_entity_poly.type
_entity_poly.pdbx_seq_one_letter_code
_entity_poly.pdbx_strand_id
1 'polypeptide(L)' 'MLNIKVNKYGVFFELNGEIIKLDDKVVDDLAKKIVSYICYRDKKEIMIFSDKEKIGL' A
#
# COMPACT_ATOMS: atom_id res chain seq x y z
N MET A 1 -9.62 -14.21 -7.36
CA MET A 1 -8.65 -13.94 -6.29
C MET A 1 -7.99 -12.61 -6.60
N LEU A 2 -8.05 -11.62 -5.71
CA LEU A 2 -7.39 -10.33 -5.94
C LEU A 2 -5.89 -10.53 -5.80
N ASN A 3 -5.13 -10.21 -6.85
CA ASN A 3 -3.67 -10.22 -6.81
C ASN A 3 -3.15 -8.78 -6.79
N ILE A 4 -2.21 -8.48 -5.89
CA ILE A 4 -1.65 -7.15 -5.72
C ILE A 4 -0.18 -7.19 -6.14
N LYS A 5 0.19 -6.38 -7.13
CA LYS A 5 1.57 -6.25 -7.59
C LYS A 5 2.08 -4.85 -7.29
N VAL A 6 3.23 -4.76 -6.64
CA VAL A 6 3.91 -3.49 -6.32
C VAL A 6 5.25 -3.45 -7.03
N ASN A 7 5.52 -2.39 -7.77
CA ASN A 7 6.81 -2.17 -8.43
C ASN A 7 7.11 -0.67 -8.58
N LYS A 8 8.24 -0.32 -9.23
CA LYS A 8 8.66 1.08 -9.43
C LYS A 8 7.67 1.97 -10.19
N TYR A 9 6.66 1.38 -10.84
CA TYR A 9 5.62 2.08 -11.59
C TYR A 9 4.32 2.26 -10.79
N GLY A 10 4.23 1.73 -9.56
CA GLY A 10 3.09 1.89 -8.67
C GLY A 10 2.50 0.56 -8.18
N VAL A 11 1.24 0.62 -7.73
CA VAL A 11 0.47 -0.52 -7.21
C VAL A 11 -0.60 -0.92 -8.23
N PHE A 12 -0.69 -2.23 -8.51
CA PHE A 12 -1.60 -2.79 -9.49
C PHE A 12 -2.48 -3.87 -8.86
N PHE A 13 -3.77 -3.81 -9.13
CA PHE A 13 -4.76 -4.81 -8.76
C PHE A 13 -5.10 -5.64 -9.99
N GLU A 14 -4.95 -6.95 -9.88
CA GLU A 14 -5.36 -7.91 -10.88
C GLU A 14 -6.55 -8.71 -10.37
N LEU A 15 -7.68 -8.61 -11.06
CA LEU A 15 -8.91 -9.34 -10.74
C LEU A 15 -9.51 -9.89 -12.04
N ASN A 16 -9.69 -11.21 -12.10
CA ASN A 16 -10.28 -11.91 -13.25
C ASN A 16 -9.60 -11.60 -14.60
N GLY A 17 -8.29 -11.34 -14.59
CA GLY A 17 -7.50 -11.00 -15.78
C GLY A 17 -7.48 -9.51 -16.13
N GLU A 18 -8.28 -8.67 -15.47
CA GLU A 18 -8.18 -7.21 -15.60
C GLU A 18 -7.11 -6.67 -14.65
N ILE A 19 -6.23 -5.79 -15.18
CA ILE A 19 -5.17 -5.14 -14.41
C ILE A 19 -5.48 -3.65 -14.33
N ILE A 20 -5.64 -3.15 -13.11
CA ILE A 20 -5.89 -1.74 -12.83
C ILE A 20 -4.73 -1.18 -12.02
N LYS A 21 -4.11 -0.11 -12.50
CA LYS A 21 -3.16 0.68 -11.71
C LYS A 21 -3.95 1.58 -10.77
N LEU A 22 -3.56 1.59 -9.50
CA LEU A 22 -4.12 2.51 -8.51
C LEU A 22 -3.38 3.84 -8.53
N ASP A 23 -4.14 4.92 -8.37
CA ASP A 23 -3.59 6.25 -8.12
C ASP A 23 -2.91 6.31 -6.76
N ASP A 24 -1.82 7.06 -6.66
CA ASP A 24 -1.02 7.14 -5.42
C ASP A 24 -1.86 7.58 -4.21
N LYS A 25 -2.81 8.51 -4.40
CA LYS A 25 -3.74 8.93 -3.33
C LYS A 25 -4.62 7.78 -2.82
N VAL A 26 -5.03 6.88 -3.71
CA VAL A 26 -5.83 5.71 -3.35
C VAL A 26 -4.96 4.70 -2.59
N VAL A 27 -3.71 4.53 -3.02
CA VAL A 27 -2.73 3.69 -2.30
C VAL A 27 -2.51 4.20 -0.88
N ASP A 28 -2.30 5.50 -0.70
CA ASP A 28 -2.09 6.13 0.61
C ASP A 28 -3.28 5.94 1.55
N ASP A 29 -4.50 6.18 1.05
CA ASP A 29 -5.72 6.02 1.84
C ASP A 29 -5.98 4.56 2.21
N LEU A 30 -5.75 3.65 1.26
CA LEU A 30 -5.89 2.21 1.49
C LEU A 30 -4.87 1.71 2.53
N ALA A 31 -3.62 2.14 2.44
CA ALA A 31 -2.58 1.77 3.39
C ALA A 31 -2.95 2.18 4.82
N LYS A 32 -3.43 3.41 5.02
CA LYS A 32 -3.88 3.90 6.34
C LYS A 32 -5.01 3.04 6.90
N LYS A 33 -6.04 2.76 6.10
CA LYS A 33 -7.19 1.95 6.52
C LYS A 33 -6.80 0.52 6.87
N ILE A 34 -5.95 -0.11 6.07
CA ILE A 34 -5.47 -1.48 6.33
C ILE A 34 -4.66 -1.51 7.62
N VAL A 35 -3.73 -0.57 7.81
CA VAL A 35 -2.91 -0.51 9.04
C VAL A 35 -3.79 -0.27 10.27
N SER A 36 -4.74 0.68 10.22
CA SER A 36 -5.69 0.89 11.32
C SER A 36 -6.49 -0.38 11.65
N TYR A 37 -6.97 -1.11 10.63
CA TYR A 37 -7.70 -2.36 10.82
C TYR A 37 -6.83 -3.43 11.49
N ILE A 38 -5.59 -3.63 11.04
CA ILE A 38 -4.66 -4.60 11.62
C ILE A 38 -4.34 -4.24 13.08
N CYS A 39 -4.03 -2.97 13.36
CA CYS A 39 -3.76 -2.49 14.71
C CYS A 39 -4.93 -2.76 15.66
N TYR A 40 -6.15 -2.47 15.20
CA TYR A 40 -7.37 -2.72 15.98
C TYR A 40 -7.60 -4.21 16.24
N ARG A 41 -7.48 -5.05 15.19
CA ARG A 41 -7.66 -6.51 15.28
C ARG A 41 -6.64 -7.15 16.22
N ASP A 42 -5.38 -6.74 16.12
CA ASP A 42 -4.26 -7.41 16.80
C ASP A 42 -3.93 -6.75 18.16
N LYS A 43 -4.62 -5.66 18.51
CA LYS A 43 -4.37 -4.82 19.72
C LYS A 43 -2.91 -4.40 19.86
N LYS A 44 -2.30 -4.01 18.73
CA LYS A 44 -0.88 -3.62 18.65
C LYS A 44 -0.75 -2.33 17.85
N GLU A 45 0.21 -1.51 18.23
CA GLU A 45 0.60 -0.35 17.45
C GLU A 45 1.60 -0.77 16.37
N ILE A 46 1.36 -0.32 15.13
CA ILE A 46 2.25 -0.53 13.99
C ILE A 46 2.69 0.85 13.51
N MET A 47 4.00 1.11 13.56
CA MET A 47 4.61 2.28 12.94
C MET A 47 5.06 1.94 11.52
N ILE A 48 4.62 2.74 10.55
CA ILE A 48 5.10 2.65 9.16
C ILE A 48 6.22 3.67 8.99
N PHE A 49 7.40 3.22 8.61
CA PHE A 49 8.52 4.08 8.24
C PHE A 49 8.58 4.17 6.72
N SER A 50 8.62 5.39 6.18
CA SER A 50 9.06 5.59 4.79
C SER A 50 10.58 5.49 4.74
N ASP A 51 11.14 4.82 3.74
CA ASP A 51 12.57 4.98 3.44
C ASP A 51 12.82 6.48 3.18
N LYS A 52 13.70 7.09 3.97
CA LYS A 52 14.23 8.42 3.63
C LYS A 52 14.98 8.25 2.33
N GLU A 53 14.43 8.78 1.23
CA GLU A 53 15.24 9.02 0.05
C GLU A 53 16.51 9.74 0.50
N LYS A 54 17.68 9.15 0.23
CA LYS A 54 18.93 9.90 0.28
C LYS A 54 18.83 10.93 -0.83
N ILE A 55 18.32 12.12 -0.51
CA ILE A 55 18.48 13.29 -1.35
C ILE A 55 19.98 13.58 -1.33
N GLY A 56 20.69 13.10 -2.35
CA GLY A 56 22.11 13.39 -2.54
C GLY A 56 22.25 14.89 -2.79
N LEU A 57 22.87 15.58 -1.84
CA LEU A 57 23.45 16.91 -2.02
C LEU A 57 24.77 16.79 -2.78
#